data_AF-A0A238XAX1-F1
#
_entry.id   AF-A0A238XAX1-F1
#
_cell.length_a   1.000
_cell.length_b   1.000
_cell.length_c   1.000
_cell.angle_alpha   90.00
_cell.angle_beta   90.00
_cell.angle_gamma   90.00
#
_symmetry.space_group_name_H-M   'P 1'
#
loop_
_entity.id
_entity.type
_entity.pdbx_description
1 polymer ?
#
loop_
_entity_poly.entity_id
_entity_poly.type
_entity_poly.pdbx_seq_one_letter_code
_entity_poly.pdbx_strand_id
1 'polypeptide(L)'
;MTVNVDNDRPQGPEGFGWLLNDFADSTPGVAHALLVSSDGLLLVGSGRMPTDFADPVAAMTSGMISLANNIARRVGESGCEQVMLKFPAGHFLFMSIGSLAGLAVLVSEGANLGAVAHQMSRLVESVGHVLTPQMRDDLRRMSTAQRTP
;
A
#
# COMPACT_ATOMS: atom_id res chain seq x y z
N MET A 1 3.86 -30.81 14.87
CA MET A 1 2.67 -29.93 14.81
C MET A 1 2.73 -29.24 13.46
N THR A 2 1.88 -29.65 12.53
CA THR A 2 1.91 -29.21 11.13
C THR A 2 1.49 -27.74 11.03
N VAL A 3 2.43 -26.88 10.65
CA VAL A 3 2.14 -25.49 10.30
C VAL A 3 1.40 -25.53 8.96
N ASN A 4 0.13 -25.16 8.97
CA ASN A 4 -0.73 -25.21 7.80
C ASN A 4 -0.42 -23.98 6.91
N VAL A 5 0.19 -24.19 5.76
CA VAL A 5 0.68 -23.14 4.84
C VAL A 5 -0.45 -22.54 3.97
N ASP A 6 -1.70 -22.98 4.16
CA ASP A 6 -2.85 -22.59 3.32
C ASP A 6 -3.71 -21.42 3.87
N ASN A 7 -3.31 -20.74 4.95
CA ASN A 7 -4.11 -19.66 5.56
C ASN A 7 -3.73 -18.23 5.11
N ASP A 8 -2.84 -18.08 4.13
CA ASP A 8 -2.15 -16.80 3.84
C ASP A 8 -2.89 -15.86 2.87
N ARG A 9 -4.17 -16.13 2.59
CA ARG A 9 -4.99 -15.28 1.72
C ARG A 9 -5.94 -14.44 2.57
N PRO A 10 -6.03 -13.11 2.35
CA PRO A 10 -7.03 -12.31 3.02
C PRO A 10 -8.44 -12.82 2.65
N GLN A 11 -9.10 -13.50 3.59
CA GLN A 11 -10.45 -14.08 3.44
C GLN A 11 -11.55 -13.00 3.41
N GLY A 12 -11.16 -11.74 3.59
CA GLY A 12 -12.01 -10.58 3.65
C GLY A 12 -11.20 -9.32 3.96
N PRO A 13 -11.87 -8.16 3.98
CA PRO A 13 -11.24 -6.87 4.26
C PRO A 13 -10.45 -6.81 5.59
N GLU A 14 -10.87 -7.56 6.62
CA GLU A 14 -10.14 -7.74 7.89
C GLU A 14 -8.70 -8.26 7.70
N GLY A 15 -8.51 -9.17 6.74
CA GLY A 15 -7.25 -9.87 6.51
C GLY A 15 -6.16 -8.98 5.91
N PHE A 16 -6.54 -7.88 5.24
CA PHE A 16 -5.59 -6.94 4.67
C PHE A 16 -4.86 -6.14 5.75
N GLY A 17 -5.51 -5.85 6.88
CA GLY A 17 -4.86 -5.19 8.02
C GLY A 17 -3.74 -6.04 8.61
N TRP A 18 -4.04 -7.32 8.85
CA TRP A 18 -3.03 -8.28 9.31
C TRP A 18 -1.87 -8.42 8.32
N LEU A 19 -2.18 -8.56 7.02
CA LEU A 19 -1.15 -8.72 5.98
C LEU A 19 -0.22 -7.51 5.87
N LEU A 20 -0.76 -6.29 6.00
CA LEU A 20 0.05 -5.06 6.02
C LEU A 20 0.92 -4.95 7.26
N ASN A 21 0.40 -5.41 8.42
CA ASN A 21 1.18 -5.46 9.65
C ASN A 21 2.31 -6.47 9.54
N ASP A 22 2.02 -7.68 9.07
CA ASP A 22 3.03 -8.72 8.87
C ASP A 22 4.12 -8.27 7.90
N PHE A 23 3.75 -7.63 6.78
CA PHE A 23 4.72 -7.02 5.87
C PHE A 23 5.60 -5.96 6.55
N ALA A 24 5.00 -5.04 7.31
CA ALA A 24 5.74 -3.97 7.97
C ALA A 24 6.68 -4.49 9.07
N ASP A 25 6.25 -5.51 9.82
CA ASP A 25 7.03 -6.10 10.91
C ASP A 25 8.13 -7.04 10.39
N SER A 26 7.89 -7.75 9.28
CA SER A 26 8.83 -8.70 8.69
C SER A 26 9.83 -8.07 7.71
N THR A 27 9.66 -6.80 7.33
CA THR A 27 10.52 -6.11 6.37
C THR A 27 11.36 -5.02 7.06
N PRO A 28 12.65 -5.28 7.36
CA PRO A 28 13.52 -4.30 8.00
C PRO A 28 13.58 -2.97 7.24
N GLY A 29 13.39 -1.88 7.97
CA GLY A 29 13.42 -0.52 7.42
C GLY A 29 12.07 0.02 6.95
N VAL A 30 11.01 -0.79 6.94
CA VAL A 30 9.64 -0.28 6.78
C VAL A 30 9.19 0.38 8.08
N ALA A 31 8.88 1.67 8.00
CA ALA A 31 8.34 2.45 9.12
C ALA A 31 6.81 2.35 9.17
N HIS A 32 6.17 2.55 8.02
CA HIS A 32 4.73 2.48 7.86
C HIS A 32 4.37 1.96 6.47
N ALA A 33 3.26 1.24 6.37
CA ALA A 33 2.67 0.78 5.12
C ALA A 33 1.18 1.11 5.08
N LEU A 34 0.67 1.47 3.91
CA LEU A 34 -0.75 1.71 3.68
C LEU A 34 -1.17 1.27 2.28
N LEU A 35 -2.40 0.74 2.20
CA LEU A 35 -3.12 0.52 0.95
C LEU A 35 -4.01 1.73 0.69
N VAL A 36 -3.86 2.27 -0.51
CA VAL A 36 -4.59 3.45 -0.97
C VAL A 36 -5.33 3.12 -2.24
N SER A 37 -6.57 3.56 -2.33
CA SER A 37 -7.35 3.50 -3.56
C SER A 37 -6.80 4.50 -4.58
N SER A 38 -6.98 4.23 -5.87
CA SER A 38 -6.55 5.12 -6.94
C SER A 38 -7.23 6.50 -6.91
N ASP A 39 -8.35 6.65 -6.21
CA ASP A 39 -9.04 7.92 -5.94
C ASP A 39 -8.52 8.66 -4.69
N GLY A 40 -7.53 8.11 -3.98
CA GLY A 40 -6.86 8.77 -2.84
C GLY A 40 -7.49 8.48 -1.48
N LEU A 41 -8.34 7.47 -1.39
CA LEU A 41 -8.92 7.04 -0.12
C LEU A 41 -8.04 5.97 0.55
N LEU A 42 -7.88 6.10 1.87
CA LEU A 42 -7.24 5.08 2.69
C LEU A 42 -8.13 3.83 2.71
N LEU A 43 -7.57 2.70 2.27
CA LEU A 43 -8.21 1.40 2.36
C LEU A 43 -7.83 0.72 3.67
N VAL A 44 -6.52 0.62 3.95
CA VAL A 44 -5.95 -0.03 5.13
C VAL A 44 -4.63 0.63 5.48
N GLY A 45 -4.37 0.87 6.77
CA GLY A 45 -3.06 1.25 7.26
C GLY A 45 -2.47 0.18 8.19
N SER A 46 -1.15 0.07 8.23
CA SER A 46 -0.46 -0.70 9.28
C SER A 46 -0.78 -0.11 10.66
N GLY A 47 -0.92 -0.96 11.69
CA GLY A 47 -1.38 -0.60 13.03
C GLY A 47 -0.46 0.34 13.81
N ARG A 48 0.77 0.58 13.30
CA ARG A 48 1.72 1.54 13.87
C ARG A 48 1.59 2.95 13.28
N MET A 49 0.72 3.14 12.28
CA MET A 49 0.55 4.41 11.59
C MET A 49 -0.41 5.33 12.35
N PRO A 50 -0.02 6.58 12.65
CA PRO A 50 -0.93 7.56 13.24
C PRO A 50 -2.14 7.80 12.33
N THR A 51 -3.35 7.78 12.89
CA THR A 51 -4.60 7.95 12.12
C THR A 51 -4.71 9.34 11.50
N ASP A 52 -4.20 10.36 12.18
CA ASP A 52 -4.09 11.74 11.68
C ASP A 52 -3.07 11.89 10.53
N PHE A 53 -2.19 10.90 10.34
CA PHE A 53 -1.22 10.88 9.26
C PHE A 53 -1.69 10.06 8.04
N ALA A 54 -2.50 9.03 8.24
CA ALA A 54 -2.89 8.11 7.17
C ALA A 54 -3.80 8.72 6.10
N ASP A 55 -4.81 9.48 6.52
CA ASP A 55 -5.74 10.09 5.57
C ASP A 55 -5.11 11.18 4.69
N PRO A 56 -4.31 12.13 5.24
CA PRO A 56 -3.61 13.10 4.41
C PRO A 56 -2.67 12.43 3.40
N VAL A 57 -1.92 11.41 3.82
CA VAL A 57 -0.98 10.70 2.93
C VAL A 57 -1.73 9.97 1.81
N ALA A 58 -2.86 9.34 2.11
CA ALA A 58 -3.70 8.71 1.08
C ALA A 58 -4.20 9.73 0.04
N ALA A 59 -4.67 10.89 0.50
CA ALA A 59 -5.12 11.96 -0.39
C ALA A 59 -3.98 12.55 -1.25
N MET A 60 -2.80 12.75 -0.67
CA MET A 60 -1.62 13.22 -1.43
C MET A 60 -1.19 12.20 -2.48
N THR A 61 -1.36 10.91 -2.20
CA THR A 61 -0.96 9.83 -3.11
C THR A 61 -1.76 9.86 -4.41
N SER A 62 -3.04 10.21 -4.43
CA SER A 62 -3.81 10.31 -5.69
C SER A 62 -3.33 11.45 -6.59
N GLY A 63 -2.96 12.59 -6.02
CA GLY A 63 -2.34 13.70 -6.75
C GLY A 63 -1.00 13.30 -7.35
N MET A 64 -0.16 12.62 -6.56
CA MET A 64 1.14 12.10 -7.00
C MET A 64 0.99 11.07 -8.13
N ILE A 65 0.07 10.09 -8.01
CA ILE A 65 -0.21 9.09 -9.06
C ILE A 65 -0.70 9.77 -10.33
N SER A 66 -1.58 10.77 -10.20
CA SER A 66 -2.09 11.52 -11.35
C SER A 66 -0.95 12.21 -12.11
N LEU A 67 -0.03 12.86 -11.41
CA LEU A 67 1.15 13.47 -12.00
C LEU A 67 2.06 12.43 -12.66
N ALA A 68 2.35 11.33 -11.97
CA ALA A 68 3.20 10.26 -12.49
C ALA A 68 2.62 9.64 -13.77
N ASN A 69 1.32 9.37 -13.80
CA ASN A 69 0.62 8.87 -14.98
C ASN A 69 0.57 9.90 -16.13
N ASN A 70 0.47 11.19 -15.82
CA ASN A 70 0.55 12.24 -16.85
C ASN A 70 1.94 12.27 -17.49
N ILE A 71 3.01 12.12 -16.70
CA ILE A 71 4.39 12.03 -17.19
C ILE A 71 4.56 10.78 -18.06
N ALA A 72 4.09 9.62 -17.59
CA ALA A 72 4.15 8.37 -18.34
C ALA A 72 3.53 8.51 -19.74
N ARG A 73 2.31 9.04 -19.83
CA ARG A 73 1.64 9.28 -21.12
C ARG A 73 2.40 10.25 -22.01
N ARG A 74 3.07 11.25 -21.43
CA ARG A 74 3.88 12.23 -22.19
C ARG A 74 5.10 11.58 -22.85
N VAL A 75 5.61 10.49 -22.30
CA VAL A 75 6.75 9.73 -22.83
C VAL A 75 6.34 8.48 -23.60
N GLY A 76 5.05 8.27 -23.85
CA GLY A 76 4.53 7.14 -24.63
C GLY A 76 4.27 5.86 -23.83
N GLU A 77 4.33 5.93 -22.50
CA GLU A 77 4.06 4.81 -21.61
C GLU A 77 2.57 4.75 -21.20
N SER A 78 2.07 3.55 -20.88
CA SER A 78 0.67 3.31 -20.53
C SER A 78 0.30 3.81 -19.13
N GLY A 79 1.28 3.90 -18.23
CA GLY A 79 1.09 4.34 -16.85
C GLY A 79 2.39 4.30 -16.05
N CYS A 80 2.29 4.67 -14.77
CA CYS A 80 3.39 4.59 -13.83
C CYS A 80 3.17 3.42 -12.87
N GLU A 81 4.11 2.47 -12.86
CA GLU A 81 4.04 1.30 -11.98
C GLU A 81 4.57 1.61 -10.58
N GLN A 82 5.55 2.50 -10.48
CA GLN A 82 6.26 2.78 -9.24
C GLN A 82 6.69 4.25 -9.13
N VAL A 83 6.59 4.80 -7.92
CA VAL A 83 7.12 6.13 -7.58
C VAL A 83 8.05 6.00 -6.38
N MET A 84 9.21 6.67 -6.44
CA MET A 84 10.14 6.79 -5.32
C MET A 84 10.45 8.26 -5.05
N LEU A 85 10.23 8.68 -3.81
CA LEU A 85 10.62 10.00 -3.32
C LEU A 85 11.70 9.82 -2.25
N LYS A 86 12.78 10.59 -2.37
CA LYS A 86 13.88 10.58 -1.40
C LYS A 86 13.80 11.80 -0.49
N PHE A 87 13.92 11.56 0.80
CA PHE A 87 13.97 12.56 1.86
C PHE A 87 15.24 12.38 2.69
N PRO A 88 15.66 13.38 3.49
CA PRO A 88 16.78 13.22 4.40
C PRO A 88 16.58 12.03 5.38
N ALA A 89 15.37 11.88 5.91
CA ALA A 89 15.04 10.84 6.89
C ALA A 89 14.68 9.46 6.29
N GLY A 90 14.79 9.30 4.97
CA GLY A 90 14.44 8.04 4.31
C GLY A 90 13.73 8.20 2.97
N HIS A 91 12.83 7.29 2.63
CA HIS A 91 12.16 7.25 1.32
C HIS A 91 10.66 7.02 1.48
N PHE A 92 9.90 7.52 0.51
CA PHE A 92 8.54 7.08 0.27
C PHE A 92 8.52 6.30 -1.04
N LEU A 93 8.00 5.08 -0.98
CA LEU A 93 7.84 4.19 -2.12
C LEU A 93 6.36 3.95 -2.36
N PHE A 94 5.97 3.95 -3.62
CA PHE A 94 4.63 3.59 -4.06
C PHE A 94 4.72 2.56 -5.17
N MET A 95 3.86 1.53 -5.12
CA MET A 95 3.72 0.51 -6.16
C MET A 95 2.24 0.29 -6.48
N SER A 96 1.89 0.37 -7.76
CA SER A 96 0.52 0.17 -8.23
C SER A 96 0.04 -1.28 -8.02
N ILE A 97 -1.21 -1.45 -7.59
CA ILE A 97 -1.90 -2.75 -7.49
C ILE A 97 -3.05 -2.73 -8.50
N GLY A 98 -2.76 -3.24 -9.69
CA GLY A 98 -3.69 -3.13 -10.83
C GLY A 98 -4.08 -1.67 -11.08
N SER A 99 -5.34 -1.44 -11.45
CA SER A 99 -5.90 -0.10 -11.70
C SER A 99 -6.65 0.51 -10.52
N LEU A 100 -6.83 -0.26 -9.44
CA LEU A 100 -7.80 0.06 -8.38
C LEU A 100 -7.14 0.67 -7.14
N ALA A 101 -5.87 0.36 -6.90
CA ALA A 101 -5.18 0.76 -5.67
C ALA A 101 -3.67 0.80 -5.86
N GLY A 102 -2.96 1.13 -4.79
CA GLY A 102 -1.53 0.93 -4.66
C GLY A 102 -1.08 0.77 -3.22
N LEU A 103 0.13 0.25 -3.07
CA LEU A 103 0.83 0.09 -1.81
C LEU A 103 1.80 1.27 -1.65
N ALA A 104 1.61 2.08 -0.61
CA ALA A 104 2.54 3.12 -0.21
C ALA A 104 3.29 2.71 1.05
N VAL A 105 4.60 2.98 1.08
CA VAL A 105 5.52 2.56 2.13
C VAL A 105 6.47 3.69 2.48
N LEU A 106 6.53 4.03 3.77
CA LEU A 106 7.59 4.87 4.32
C LEU A 106 8.73 4.00 4.79
N VAL A 107 9.93 4.36 4.34
CA VAL A 107 11.15 3.61 4.57
C VAL A 107 12.13 4.49 5.33
N SER A 108 12.68 3.98 6.43
CA SER A 108 13.67 4.69 7.24
C SER A 108 15.00 4.86 6.50
N GLU A 109 15.77 5.89 6.90
CA GLU A 109 17.14 6.08 6.45
C GLU A 109 18.01 4.83 6.68
N GLY A 110 18.93 4.55 5.75
CA GLY A 110 19.87 3.43 5.85
C GLY A 110 19.26 2.05 5.54
N ALA A 111 17.96 1.96 5.28
CA ALA A 111 17.31 0.70 4.90
C ALA A 111 17.78 0.20 3.52
N ASN A 112 17.76 -1.12 3.34
CA ASN A 112 18.01 -1.74 2.05
C ASN A 112 16.78 -1.59 1.14
N LEU A 113 16.78 -0.57 0.28
CA LEU A 113 15.68 -0.30 -0.65
C LEU A 113 15.37 -1.46 -1.60
N GLY A 114 16.37 -2.23 -2.03
CA GLY A 114 16.15 -3.39 -2.89
C GLY A 114 15.37 -4.48 -2.17
N ALA A 115 15.67 -4.74 -0.90
CA ALA A 115 14.94 -5.69 -0.08
C ALA A 115 13.49 -5.23 0.18
N VAL A 116 13.30 -3.94 0.49
CA VAL A 116 11.96 -3.37 0.69
C VAL A 116 11.14 -3.46 -0.60
N ALA A 117 11.69 -3.02 -1.73
CA ALA A 117 11.00 -3.09 -3.02
C ALA A 117 10.65 -4.54 -3.40
N HIS A 118 11.53 -5.49 -3.12
CA HIS A 118 11.25 -6.91 -3.35
C HIS A 118 10.07 -7.42 -2.51
N GLN A 119 10.02 -7.10 -1.21
CA GLN A 119 8.88 -7.50 -0.38
C GLN A 119 7.59 -6.77 -0.80
N MET A 120 7.68 -5.50 -1.23
CA MET A 120 6.53 -4.79 -1.81
C MET A 120 5.99 -5.52 -3.04
N SER A 121 6.84 -5.93 -3.98
CA SER A 121 6.42 -6.71 -5.16
C SER A 121 5.72 -8.00 -4.77
N ARG A 122 6.27 -8.76 -3.81
CA ARG A 122 5.64 -10.00 -3.32
C ARG A 122 4.27 -9.73 -2.69
N LEU A 123 4.15 -8.67 -1.90
CA LEU A 123 2.87 -8.28 -1.31
C LEU A 123 1.86 -7.90 -2.39
N VAL A 124 2.24 -7.05 -3.34
CA VAL A 124 1.40 -6.61 -4.47
C VAL A 124 0.91 -7.81 -5.30
N GLU A 125 1.77 -8.78 -5.59
CA GLU A 125 1.40 -10.01 -6.29
C GLU A 125 0.37 -10.85 -5.50
N SER A 126 0.59 -10.97 -4.19
CA SER A 126 -0.30 -11.70 -3.28
C SER A 126 -1.69 -11.06 -3.18
N VAL A 127 -1.74 -9.73 -3.02
CA VAL A 127 -3.02 -9.00 -2.88
C VAL A 127 -3.71 -8.70 -4.20
N GLY A 128 -2.97 -8.59 -5.31
CA GLY A 128 -3.51 -8.14 -6.60
C GLY A 128 -4.64 -9.00 -7.13
N HIS A 129 -4.61 -10.31 -6.83
CA HIS A 129 -5.66 -11.25 -7.24
C HIS A 129 -6.93 -11.16 -6.37
N VAL A 130 -6.80 -10.65 -5.13
CA VAL A 130 -7.90 -10.57 -4.15
C VAL A 130 -8.53 -9.18 -4.14
N LEU A 131 -7.78 -8.15 -4.56
CA LEU A 131 -8.22 -6.77 -4.58
C LEU A 131 -9.12 -6.45 -5.79
N THR A 132 -10.26 -7.13 -5.87
CA THR A 132 -11.32 -6.88 -6.86
C THR A 132 -12.01 -5.53 -6.60
N PRO A 133 -12.75 -4.97 -7.58
CA PRO A 133 -13.56 -3.75 -7.35
C PRO A 133 -14.49 -3.87 -6.15
N GLN A 134 -15.14 -5.02 -5.96
CA GLN A 134 -16.02 -5.28 -4.82
C GLN A 134 -15.24 -5.26 -3.49
N MET A 135 -14.08 -5.94 -3.44
CA MET A 135 -13.22 -5.96 -2.25
C MET A 135 -12.72 -4.55 -1.89
N ARG A 136 -12.35 -3.74 -2.89
CA ARG A 136 -11.99 -2.33 -2.70
C ARG A 136 -13.13 -1.54 -2.05
N ASP A 137 -14.36 -1.73 -2.52
CA ASP A 137 -15.53 -1.03 -1.99
C ASP A 137 -15.90 -1.50 -0.58
N ASP A 138 -15.70 -2.79 -0.27
CA ASP A 138 -15.87 -3.35 1.08
C ASP A 138 -14.82 -2.77 2.06
N LEU A 139 -13.54 -2.76 1.66
CA LEU A 139 -12.44 -2.14 2.42
C LEU A 139 -12.73 -0.66 2.71
N ARG A 140 -13.21 0.09 1.72
CA ARG A 140 -13.59 1.49 1.87
C ARG A 140 -14.73 1.68 2.87
N ARG A 141 -15.76 0.80 2.82
CA ARG A 141 -16.88 0.86 3.77
C ARG A 141 -16.40 0.61 5.20
N MET A 142 -15.52 -0.36 5.40
CA MET A 142 -14.95 -0.65 6.71
C MET A 142 -14.05 0.45 7.25
N SER A 143 -13.16 1.00 6.42
CA SER A 143 -12.30 2.12 6.84
C SER A 143 -13.13 3.34 7.26
N THR A 144 -14.28 3.55 6.63
CA THR A 144 -15.24 4.61 7.03
C THR A 144 -15.98 4.26 8.33
N ALA A 145 -16.42 3.01 8.50
CA ALA A 145 -17.16 2.56 9.68
C ALA A 145 -16.32 2.61 10.96
N GLN A 146 -15.03 2.27 10.85
CA GLN A 146 -14.08 2.26 11.97
C GLN A 146 -13.66 3.67 12.43
N ARG A 147 -14.16 4.72 11.75
CA ARG A 147 -13.95 6.13 12.08
C ARG A 147 -15.13 6.77 12.80
N THR A 148 -16.19 6.00 13.11
CA THR A 148 -17.34 6.49 13.89
C THR A 148 -17.02 6.40 15.39
N PRO A 149 -17.04 7.52 16.14
CA PRO A 149 -16.74 7.54 17.57
C PRO A 149 -17.82 6.89 18.44
#